data_AF-A0A257RPY5-F1
#
_entry.id   AF-A0A257RPY5-F1
#
_cell.length_a   1.000
_cell.length_b   1.000
_cell.length_c   1.000
_cell.angle_alpha   90.00
_cell.angle_beta   90.00
_cell.angle_gamma   90.00
#
_symmetry.space_group_name_H-M   'P 1'
#
loop_
_entity.id
_entity.type
_entity.pdbx_description
1 polymer ?
#
loop_
_entity_poly.entity_id
_entity_poly.type
_entity_poly.pdbx_seq_one_letter_code
_entity_poly.pdbx_strand_id
1 'polypeptide(L)'
;ERDIWIDASRQLVSNVIRTLWQEGRDTLQALLNALQSMPRVELERWLANTSSARTFEKNADRATASVLFMLVKAVNMLMFLRRLPRDGEAGFSISKFFKGIDHHKGRKPWIFVPRKEDYFEAMKPLMALWLECAASAMLGLSVNPTRRVWFLLDELADLPRVTNLERLLPQGRKFGACAILSFQTIGQMRAHYGPDGAEALLGCCNTKLFLQMSDHASREWAAATLGSVEVEIPTLAEMFDPKTGKPQRTLSTTRELRASVLESDLRLPKHTGYLLLPDGLPVARIKLTNDHIIARGLARQPDFIPADVSETLWGGLQEAQEAQLAKAPERPAQGTILGPGPV
;
A
#
# COMPACT_ATOMS: atom_id res chain seq x y z
N GLU A 1 2.13 -22.36 -3.72
CA GLU A 1 0.85 -22.72 -3.05
C GLU A 1 0.19 -21.45 -2.51
N ARG A 2 -0.49 -20.66 -3.36
CA ARG A 2 -1.33 -19.57 -2.85
C ARG A 2 -2.61 -20.18 -2.28
N ASP A 3 -2.89 -19.84 -1.03
CA ASP A 3 -3.84 -20.47 -0.11
C ASP A 3 -5.26 -20.66 -0.68
N ILE A 4 -5.64 -21.91 -0.94
CA ILE A 4 -7.03 -22.33 -1.15
C ILE A 4 -7.94 -21.78 -0.03
N TRP A 5 -7.39 -21.68 1.18
CA TRP A 5 -8.04 -21.13 2.36
C TRP A 5 -8.36 -19.63 2.25
N ILE A 6 -7.47 -18.83 1.67
CA ILE A 6 -7.69 -17.39 1.48
C ILE A 6 -8.78 -17.17 0.44
N ASP A 7 -8.75 -17.91 -0.67
CA ASP A 7 -9.77 -17.77 -1.71
C ASP A 7 -11.15 -18.24 -1.23
N ALA A 8 -11.22 -19.35 -0.49
CA ALA A 8 -12.44 -19.78 0.18
C ALA A 8 -12.97 -18.72 1.16
N SER A 9 -12.08 -18.12 1.96
CA SER A 9 -12.42 -17.04 2.89
C SER A 9 -12.98 -15.81 2.17
N ARG A 10 -12.34 -15.38 1.08
CA ARG A 10 -12.80 -14.26 0.25
C ARG A 10 -14.18 -14.52 -0.37
N GLN A 11 -14.42 -15.73 -0.86
CA GLN A 11 -15.72 -16.12 -1.40
C GLN A 11 -16.81 -16.11 -0.32
N LEU A 12 -16.51 -16.65 0.87
CA LEU A 12 -17.42 -16.67 2.01
C LEU A 12 -17.82 -15.24 2.40
N VAL A 13 -16.84 -14.35 2.62
CA VAL A 13 -17.13 -12.94 2.96
C VAL A 13 -17.94 -12.25 1.87
N SER A 14 -17.60 -12.48 0.60
CA SER A 14 -18.35 -11.90 -0.52
C SER A 14 -19.82 -12.35 -0.53
N ASN A 15 -20.08 -13.62 -0.23
CA ASN A 15 -21.45 -14.14 -0.16
C ASN A 15 -22.20 -13.62 1.08
N VAL A 16 -21.54 -13.52 2.24
CA VAL A 16 -22.13 -12.90 3.44
C VAL A 16 -22.52 -11.44 3.17
N ILE A 17 -21.65 -10.66 2.52
CA ILE A 17 -21.95 -9.27 2.13
C ILE A 17 -23.16 -9.20 1.19
N ARG A 18 -23.28 -10.14 0.23
CA ARG A 18 -24.44 -10.20 -0.69
C ARG A 18 -25.73 -10.52 0.05
N THR A 19 -25.72 -11.49 0.96
CA THR A 19 -26.90 -11.86 1.75
C THR A 19 -27.35 -10.69 2.63
N LEU A 20 -26.40 -10.05 3.34
CA LEU A 20 -26.67 -8.86 4.14
C LEU A 20 -27.27 -7.72 3.31
N TRP A 21 -26.78 -7.53 2.09
CA TRP A 21 -27.33 -6.53 1.17
C TRP A 21 -28.76 -6.87 0.71
N GLN A 22 -29.06 -8.14 0.43
CA GLN A 22 -30.40 -8.61 0.08
C GLN A 22 -31.40 -8.44 1.24
N GLU A 23 -30.94 -8.61 2.48
CA GLU A 23 -31.74 -8.39 3.69
C GLU A 23 -31.88 -6.90 4.08
N GLY A 24 -31.26 -5.98 3.32
CA GLY A 24 -31.25 -4.55 3.65
C GLY A 24 -30.40 -4.20 4.89
N ARG A 25 -29.46 -5.06 5.27
CA ARG A 25 -28.56 -4.91 6.43
C ARG A 25 -27.14 -4.55 5.98
N ASP A 26 -26.98 -3.39 5.36
CA ASP A 26 -25.75 -2.95 4.68
C ASP A 26 -24.70 -2.25 5.56
N THR A 27 -24.66 -2.57 6.86
CA THR A 27 -23.73 -1.94 7.81
C THR A 27 -22.51 -2.80 8.11
N LEU A 28 -21.36 -2.16 8.40
CA LEU A 28 -20.16 -2.85 8.86
C LEU A 28 -20.40 -3.63 10.16
N GLN A 29 -21.28 -3.13 11.02
CA GLN A 29 -21.66 -3.83 12.24
C GLN A 29 -22.41 -5.13 11.96
N ALA A 30 -23.34 -5.13 10.99
CA ALA A 30 -24.03 -6.35 10.59
C ALA A 30 -23.06 -7.40 10.01
N LEU A 31 -22.06 -6.95 9.24
CA LEU A 31 -20.99 -7.81 8.73
C LEU A 31 -20.13 -8.40 9.86
N LEU A 32 -19.70 -7.57 10.82
CA LEU A 32 -18.94 -8.00 11.98
C LEU A 32 -19.70 -9.06 12.79
N ASN A 33 -20.96 -8.78 13.12
CA ASN A 33 -21.81 -9.71 13.88
C ASN A 33 -22.01 -11.03 13.12
N ALA A 34 -22.23 -10.98 11.80
CA ALA A 34 -22.39 -12.17 10.98
C ALA A 34 -21.12 -13.04 10.92
N LEU A 35 -19.93 -12.43 10.93
CA LEU A 35 -18.66 -13.16 10.81
C LEU A 35 -18.08 -13.59 12.17
N GLN A 36 -18.36 -12.87 13.26
CA GLN A 36 -17.80 -13.14 14.59
C GLN A 36 -18.75 -13.91 15.51
N SER A 37 -20.06 -13.66 15.43
CA SER A 37 -21.02 -14.10 16.44
C SER A 37 -22.11 -15.04 15.92
N MET A 38 -22.29 -15.13 14.61
CA MET A 38 -23.31 -16.00 14.02
C MET A 38 -22.95 -17.48 14.24
N PRO A 39 -23.88 -18.31 14.76
CA PRO A 39 -23.67 -19.74 14.87
C PRO A 39 -23.39 -20.37 13.51
N ARG A 40 -22.50 -21.37 13.48
CA ARG A 40 -22.12 -22.09 12.27
C ARG A 40 -23.33 -22.58 11.46
N VAL A 41 -24.35 -23.12 12.12
CA VAL A 41 -25.56 -23.68 11.49
C VAL A 41 -26.36 -22.60 10.77
N GLU A 42 -26.40 -21.39 11.31
CA GLU A 42 -27.09 -20.26 10.68
C GLU A 42 -26.31 -19.75 9.47
N LEU A 43 -24.97 -19.67 9.59
CA LEU A 43 -24.09 -19.30 8.49
C LEU A 43 -24.14 -20.32 7.33
N GLU A 44 -24.20 -21.61 7.64
CA GLU A 44 -24.41 -22.69 6.67
C GLU A 44 -25.76 -22.51 5.94
N ARG A 45 -26.83 -22.21 6.69
CA ARG A 45 -28.15 -21.95 6.11
C ARG A 45 -28.15 -20.74 5.18
N TRP A 46 -27.48 -19.64 5.57
CA TRP A 46 -27.33 -18.44 4.75
C TRP A 46 -26.60 -18.72 3.44
N LEU A 47 -25.59 -19.60 3.47
CA LEU A 47 -24.67 -19.82 2.37
C LEU A 47 -24.98 -21.08 1.54
N ALA A 48 -26.02 -21.83 1.89
CA ALA A 48 -26.39 -23.11 1.27
C ALA A 48 -26.60 -23.04 -0.26
N ASN A 49 -27.08 -21.91 -0.78
CA ASN A 49 -27.32 -21.70 -2.21
C ASN A 49 -26.26 -20.80 -2.88
N THR A 50 -25.06 -20.75 -2.32
CA THR A 50 -23.97 -19.91 -2.82
C THR A 50 -22.74 -20.75 -3.19
N SER A 51 -21.75 -20.13 -3.82
CA SER A 51 -20.47 -20.79 -4.11
C SER A 51 -19.72 -21.27 -2.85
N SER A 52 -20.12 -20.80 -1.66
CA SER A 52 -19.53 -21.19 -0.37
C SER A 52 -20.20 -22.39 0.29
N ALA A 53 -21.24 -22.98 -0.30
CA ALA A 53 -21.97 -24.11 0.29
C ALA A 53 -21.04 -25.30 0.61
N ARG A 54 -20.08 -25.61 -0.28
CA ARG A 54 -19.12 -26.70 -0.09
C ARG A 54 -18.22 -26.52 1.13
N THR A 55 -18.01 -25.29 1.58
CA THR A 55 -17.22 -25.00 2.80
C THR A 55 -17.89 -25.56 4.06
N PHE A 56 -19.19 -25.87 4.02
CA PHE A 56 -19.97 -26.33 5.18
C PHE A 56 -20.42 -27.81 5.06
N GLU A 57 -19.92 -28.57 4.08
CA GLU A 57 -20.24 -30.00 3.95
C GLU A 57 -19.88 -30.81 5.20
N LYS A 58 -20.61 -31.91 5.46
CA LYS A 58 -20.47 -32.74 6.67
C LYS A 58 -19.06 -33.27 6.94
N ASN A 59 -18.22 -33.39 5.90
CA ASN A 59 -16.83 -33.86 6.02
C ASN A 59 -15.80 -32.73 5.97
N ALA A 60 -16.25 -31.46 5.98
CA ALA A 60 -15.41 -30.27 5.83
C ALA A 60 -15.20 -29.51 7.15
N ASP A 61 -15.62 -30.02 8.30
CA ASP A 61 -15.58 -29.31 9.60
C ASP A 61 -14.24 -28.62 9.91
N ARG A 62 -13.14 -29.33 9.71
CA ARG A 62 -11.79 -28.79 9.94
C ARG A 62 -11.45 -27.65 8.97
N ALA A 63 -11.90 -27.79 7.72
CA ALA A 63 -11.74 -26.79 6.68
C ALA A 63 -12.57 -25.53 6.98
N THR A 64 -13.84 -25.70 7.37
CA THR A 64 -14.73 -24.63 7.80
C THR A 64 -14.15 -23.85 8.97
N ALA A 65 -13.70 -24.56 10.02
CA ALA A 65 -13.12 -23.95 11.22
C ALA A 65 -11.88 -23.11 10.87
N SER A 66 -11.03 -23.60 9.96
CA SER A 66 -9.82 -22.89 9.52
C SER A 66 -10.17 -21.61 8.76
N VAL A 67 -11.15 -21.66 7.84
CA VAL A 67 -11.66 -20.49 7.11
C VAL A 67 -12.24 -19.45 8.07
N LEU A 68 -13.12 -19.85 9.00
CA LEU A 68 -13.73 -18.92 9.95
C LEU A 68 -12.70 -18.29 10.88
N PHE A 69 -11.71 -19.06 11.35
CA PHE A 69 -10.63 -18.54 12.19
C PHE A 69 -9.79 -17.47 11.45
N MET A 70 -9.45 -17.71 10.19
CA MET A 70 -8.74 -16.73 9.36
C MET A 70 -9.56 -15.45 9.15
N LEU A 71 -10.87 -15.58 8.99
CA LEU A 71 -11.77 -14.46 8.80
C LEU A 71 -11.87 -13.56 10.02
N VAL A 72 -12.00 -14.12 11.22
CA VAL A 72 -12.05 -13.34 12.46
C VAL A 72 -10.84 -12.41 12.56
N LYS A 73 -9.63 -12.91 12.26
CA LYS A 73 -8.41 -12.10 12.31
C LYS A 73 -8.45 -10.91 11.34
N ALA A 74 -8.94 -11.11 10.12
CA ALA A 74 -9.03 -10.04 9.11
C ALA A 74 -10.15 -9.03 9.42
N VAL A 75 -11.27 -9.52 9.91
CA VAL A 75 -12.49 -8.74 10.17
C VAL A 75 -12.36 -7.89 11.44
N ASN A 76 -11.59 -8.36 12.44
CA ASN A 76 -11.30 -7.61 13.67
C ASN A 76 -10.74 -6.20 13.40
N MET A 77 -10.02 -6.00 12.29
CA MET A 77 -9.47 -4.69 11.94
C MET A 77 -10.55 -3.68 11.59
N LEU A 78 -11.73 -4.13 11.15
CA LEU A 78 -12.89 -3.26 10.90
C LEU A 78 -13.43 -2.66 12.19
N MET A 79 -13.15 -3.25 13.36
CA MET A 79 -13.62 -2.73 14.65
C MET A 79 -13.07 -1.33 14.95
N PHE A 80 -11.93 -0.95 14.36
CA PHE A 80 -11.34 0.38 14.51
C PHE A 80 -11.98 1.45 13.62
N LEU A 81 -12.87 1.06 12.70
CA LEU A 81 -13.60 2.00 11.86
C LEU A 81 -14.77 2.62 12.62
N ARG A 82 -15.11 3.85 12.24
CA ARG A 82 -16.31 4.55 12.75
C ARG A 82 -17.57 3.75 12.37
N ARG A 83 -18.49 3.60 13.32
CA ARG A 83 -19.73 2.81 13.16
C ARG A 83 -20.69 3.43 12.14
N LEU A 84 -20.88 4.75 12.22
CA LEU A 84 -21.79 5.52 11.38
C LEU A 84 -21.16 6.89 11.05
N PRO A 85 -21.55 7.51 9.93
CA PRO A 85 -21.28 8.94 9.70
C PRO A 85 -21.87 9.78 10.84
N ARG A 86 -21.25 10.92 11.17
CA ARG A 86 -21.82 11.86 12.13
C ARG A 86 -23.07 12.54 11.56
N ASP A 87 -23.87 13.16 12.42
CA ASP A 87 -25.04 13.91 11.98
C ASP A 87 -24.67 14.99 10.95
N GLY A 88 -25.31 14.95 9.79
CA GLY A 88 -25.03 15.83 8.65
C GLY A 88 -23.84 15.39 7.77
N GLU A 89 -23.11 14.33 8.12
CA GLU A 89 -22.07 13.75 7.27
C GLU A 89 -22.65 12.67 6.34
N ALA A 90 -22.25 12.70 5.06
CA ALA A 90 -22.50 11.59 4.15
C ALA A 90 -21.40 10.53 4.30
N GLY A 91 -21.77 9.26 4.25
CA GLY A 91 -20.80 8.16 4.19
C GLY A 91 -19.84 8.30 3.00
N PHE A 92 -18.56 8.08 3.24
CA PHE A 92 -17.54 8.16 2.19
C PHE A 92 -17.46 6.87 1.38
N SER A 93 -17.42 6.99 0.05
CA SER A 93 -17.21 5.86 -0.86
C SER A 93 -16.12 6.19 -1.86
N ILE A 94 -15.03 5.40 -1.83
CA ILE A 94 -13.92 5.53 -2.77
C ILE A 94 -14.43 5.38 -4.22
N SER A 95 -15.31 4.41 -4.50
CA SER A 95 -15.86 4.25 -5.84
C SER A 95 -16.67 5.47 -6.30
N LYS A 96 -17.53 6.04 -5.45
CA LYS A 96 -18.28 7.27 -5.77
C LYS A 96 -17.33 8.47 -5.96
N PHE A 97 -16.29 8.58 -5.13
CA PHE A 97 -15.28 9.63 -5.25
C PHE A 97 -14.61 9.62 -6.62
N PHE A 98 -14.12 8.46 -7.08
CA PHE A 98 -13.47 8.33 -8.38
C PHE A 98 -14.44 8.58 -9.54
N LYS A 99 -15.69 8.08 -9.47
CA LYS A 99 -16.72 8.35 -10.49
C LYS A 99 -17.06 9.84 -10.60
N GLY A 100 -17.01 10.57 -9.49
CA GLY A 100 -17.29 12.01 -9.43
C GLY A 100 -16.13 12.93 -9.84
N ILE A 101 -14.93 12.40 -10.08
CA ILE A 101 -13.70 13.20 -10.20
C ILE A 101 -13.74 14.19 -11.39
N ASP A 102 -14.40 13.79 -12.47
CA ASP A 102 -14.55 14.60 -13.69
C ASP A 102 -15.57 15.72 -13.50
N HIS A 103 -16.56 15.52 -12.64
CA HIS A 103 -17.62 16.51 -12.38
C HIS A 103 -17.17 17.59 -11.39
N HIS A 104 -16.03 17.40 -10.71
CA HIS A 104 -15.53 18.36 -9.73
C HIS A 104 -14.98 19.62 -10.41
N LYS A 105 -15.66 20.76 -10.20
CA LYS A 105 -15.22 22.09 -10.67
C LYS A 105 -14.32 22.75 -9.62
N GLY A 106 -13.26 23.42 -10.07
CA GLY A 106 -12.32 24.12 -9.18
C GLY A 106 -11.17 23.23 -8.66
N ARG A 107 -10.78 23.45 -7.40
CA ARG A 107 -9.65 22.73 -6.77
C ARG A 107 -9.95 21.24 -6.67
N LYS A 108 -9.07 20.39 -7.21
CA LYS A 108 -9.26 18.94 -7.19
C LYS A 108 -9.12 18.38 -5.76
N PRO A 109 -9.99 17.45 -5.36
CA PRO A 109 -9.99 16.89 -4.01
C PRO A 109 -8.82 15.91 -3.81
N TRP A 110 -8.43 15.72 -2.55
CA TRP A 110 -7.38 14.80 -2.13
C TRP A 110 -7.94 13.77 -1.16
N ILE A 111 -7.42 12.55 -1.24
CA ILE A 111 -7.58 11.54 -0.19
C ILE A 111 -6.22 11.41 0.48
N PHE A 112 -6.17 11.67 1.78
CA PHE A 112 -4.96 11.47 2.58
C PHE A 112 -5.10 10.19 3.38
N VAL A 113 -4.13 9.29 3.25
CA VAL A 113 -4.01 8.09 4.09
C VAL A 113 -2.74 8.29 4.93
N PRO A 114 -2.84 8.96 6.09
CA PRO A 114 -1.66 9.26 6.89
C PRO A 114 -1.07 7.98 7.50
N ARG A 115 0.25 7.89 7.49
CA ARG A 115 1.02 6.87 8.22
C ARG A 115 1.38 7.45 9.59
N LYS A 116 0.90 6.82 10.66
CA LYS A 116 1.39 7.06 12.02
C LYS A 116 2.16 5.83 12.48
N GLU A 117 3.44 6.02 12.81
CA GLU A 117 4.37 4.91 13.03
C GLU A 117 3.94 4.00 14.19
N ASP A 118 3.39 4.58 15.26
CA ASP A 118 2.90 3.84 16.44
C ASP A 118 1.88 2.74 16.12
N TYR A 119 1.10 2.91 15.04
CA TYR A 119 -0.01 2.01 14.69
C TYR A 119 0.11 1.42 13.27
N PHE A 120 1.25 1.63 12.60
CA PHE A 120 1.39 1.31 11.18
C PHE A 120 1.16 -0.18 10.90
N GLU A 121 1.76 -1.07 11.68
CA GLU A 121 1.58 -2.53 11.50
C GLU A 121 0.12 -2.99 11.63
N ALA A 122 -0.62 -2.39 12.57
CA ALA A 122 -2.05 -2.70 12.74
C ALA A 122 -2.90 -2.12 11.59
N MET A 123 -2.46 -1.03 10.97
CA MET A 123 -3.17 -0.33 9.89
C MET A 123 -2.85 -0.83 8.49
N LYS A 124 -1.72 -1.53 8.28
CA LYS A 124 -1.33 -2.08 6.98
C LYS A 124 -2.49 -2.79 6.25
N PRO A 125 -3.31 -3.65 6.87
CA PRO A 125 -4.38 -4.33 6.14
C PRO A 125 -5.51 -3.39 5.69
N LEU A 126 -5.85 -2.36 6.49
CA LEU A 126 -6.83 -1.35 6.09
C LEU A 126 -6.29 -0.45 4.98
N MET A 127 -5.00 -0.10 5.04
CA MET A 127 -4.33 0.61 3.95
C MET A 127 -4.36 -0.22 2.65
N ALA A 128 -4.15 -1.54 2.75
CA ALA A 128 -4.24 -2.46 1.62
C ALA A 128 -5.66 -2.44 1.01
N LEU A 129 -6.68 -2.49 1.87
CA LEU A 129 -8.08 -2.42 1.46
C LEU A 129 -8.39 -1.11 0.73
N TRP A 130 -8.00 0.04 1.29
CA TRP A 130 -8.26 1.34 0.66
C TRP A 130 -7.51 1.50 -0.66
N LEU A 131 -6.26 1.04 -0.74
CA LEU A 131 -5.47 1.08 -1.96
C LEU A 131 -6.03 0.13 -3.03
N GLU A 132 -6.48 -1.07 -2.66
CA GLU A 132 -7.21 -1.99 -3.55
C GLU A 132 -8.49 -1.34 -4.08
N CYS A 133 -9.29 -0.73 -3.21
CA CYS A 133 -10.51 -0.03 -3.60
C CYS A 133 -10.22 1.14 -4.54
N ALA A 134 -9.18 1.93 -4.27
CA ALA A 134 -8.80 3.08 -5.10
C ALA A 134 -8.29 2.64 -6.47
N ALA A 135 -7.40 1.65 -6.52
CA ALA A 135 -6.88 1.10 -7.77
C ALA A 135 -8.00 0.47 -8.62
N SER A 136 -8.88 -0.32 -7.99
CA SER A 136 -10.04 -0.92 -8.66
C SER A 136 -11.02 0.14 -9.16
N ALA A 137 -11.34 1.15 -8.34
CA ALA A 137 -12.21 2.25 -8.74
C ALA A 137 -11.65 3.03 -9.93
N MET A 138 -10.33 3.27 -9.95
CA MET A 138 -9.64 3.94 -11.05
C MET A 138 -9.70 3.13 -12.36
N LEU A 139 -9.43 1.83 -12.28
CA LEU A 139 -9.47 0.91 -13.43
C LEU A 139 -10.91 0.70 -13.96
N GLY A 140 -11.92 0.97 -13.13
CA GLY A 140 -13.34 0.91 -13.51
C GLY A 140 -13.89 2.18 -14.16
N LEU A 141 -13.09 3.24 -14.31
CA LEU A 141 -13.53 4.47 -14.97
C LEU A 141 -13.58 4.33 -16.50
N SER A 142 -14.32 5.22 -17.15
CA SER A 142 -14.24 5.38 -18.60
C SER A 142 -12.87 5.91 -19.02
N VAL A 143 -12.44 5.54 -20.23
CA VAL A 143 -11.23 6.07 -20.86
C VAL A 143 -11.36 7.59 -21.01
N ASN A 144 -10.37 8.33 -20.52
CA ASN A 144 -10.36 9.79 -20.61
C ASN A 144 -8.89 10.27 -20.70
N PRO A 145 -8.44 10.81 -21.85
CA PRO A 145 -7.04 11.22 -22.05
C PRO A 145 -6.67 12.50 -21.29
N THR A 146 -7.64 13.29 -20.86
CA THR A 146 -7.43 14.57 -20.15
C THR A 146 -7.43 14.41 -18.63
N ARG A 147 -7.99 13.30 -18.12
CA ARG A 147 -8.02 13.02 -16.69
C ARG A 147 -6.60 12.77 -16.18
N ARG A 148 -6.31 13.30 -14.98
CA ARG A 148 -5.07 13.08 -14.23
C ARG A 148 -5.39 12.82 -12.77
N VAL A 149 -5.23 11.57 -12.34
CA VAL A 149 -5.43 11.14 -10.95
C VAL A 149 -4.09 10.64 -10.43
N TRP A 150 -3.55 11.32 -9.42
CA TRP A 150 -2.23 11.04 -8.89
C TRP A 150 -2.31 10.09 -7.69
N PHE A 151 -1.54 9.01 -7.75
CA PHE A 151 -1.24 8.12 -6.65
C PHE A 151 0.16 8.45 -6.13
N LEU A 152 0.24 9.06 -4.95
CA LEU A 152 1.51 9.34 -4.29
C LEU A 152 1.73 8.26 -3.24
N LEU A 153 2.57 7.28 -3.56
CA LEU A 153 2.82 6.12 -2.72
C LEU A 153 4.21 6.27 -2.11
N ASP A 154 4.22 6.74 -0.87
CA ASP A 154 5.45 6.90 -0.10
C ASP A 154 5.87 5.56 0.52
N GLU A 155 7.15 5.23 0.41
CA GLU A 155 7.76 3.98 0.84
C GLU A 155 6.98 2.73 0.38
N LEU A 156 6.96 2.52 -0.93
CA LEU A 156 6.20 1.43 -1.55
C LEU A 156 6.58 0.04 -1.03
N ALA A 157 7.83 -0.15 -0.59
CA ALA A 157 8.27 -1.43 -0.05
C ALA A 157 7.66 -1.76 1.33
N ASP A 158 7.26 -0.75 2.10
CA ASP A 158 6.55 -0.92 3.38
C ASP A 158 5.04 -1.03 3.20
N LEU A 159 4.51 -0.53 2.08
CA LEU A 159 3.08 -0.61 1.79
C LEU A 159 2.67 -2.07 1.55
N PRO A 160 1.46 -2.45 1.97
CA PRO A 160 0.95 -3.79 1.69
C PRO A 160 0.92 -4.05 0.18
N ARG A 161 1.31 -5.27 -0.22
CA ARG A 161 1.27 -5.67 -1.63
C ARG A 161 -0.18 -5.85 -2.09
N VAL A 162 -0.57 -5.05 -3.09
CA VAL A 162 -1.93 -4.94 -3.62
C VAL A 162 -1.94 -5.37 -5.09
N THR A 163 -2.81 -6.32 -5.43
CA THR A 163 -2.89 -6.93 -6.76
C THR A 163 -3.34 -5.92 -7.81
N ASN A 164 -4.34 -5.08 -7.51
CA ASN A 164 -4.78 -4.08 -8.48
C ASN A 164 -3.77 -2.93 -8.65
N LEU A 165 -2.87 -2.70 -7.69
CA LEU A 165 -1.81 -1.71 -7.86
C LEU A 165 -0.79 -2.16 -8.92
N GLU A 166 -0.39 -3.44 -8.90
CA GLU A 166 0.48 -4.05 -9.93
C GLU A 166 -0.15 -3.95 -11.32
N ARG A 167 -1.49 -3.99 -11.41
CA ARG A 167 -2.23 -3.78 -12.67
C ARG A 167 -2.41 -2.31 -13.04
N LEU A 168 -2.55 -1.43 -12.05
CA LEU A 168 -2.83 -0.02 -12.22
C LEU A 168 -1.69 0.70 -12.96
N LEU A 169 -0.44 0.41 -12.61
CA LEU A 169 0.71 1.09 -13.21
C LEU A 169 0.81 0.87 -14.73
N PRO A 170 0.76 -0.37 -15.26
CA PRO A 170 0.82 -0.59 -16.70
C PRO A 170 -0.49 -0.25 -17.44
N GLN A 171 -1.66 -0.49 -16.83
CA GLN A 171 -2.96 -0.39 -17.53
C GLN A 171 -3.72 0.92 -17.26
N GLY A 172 -3.34 1.66 -16.22
CA GLY A 172 -4.05 2.83 -15.71
C GLY A 172 -3.94 4.07 -16.59
N ARG A 173 -2.94 4.15 -17.48
CA ARG A 173 -2.66 5.32 -18.32
C ARG A 173 -3.89 5.78 -19.13
N LYS A 174 -4.62 4.86 -19.76
CA LYS A 174 -5.81 5.17 -20.58
C LYS A 174 -6.97 5.74 -19.76
N PHE A 175 -7.01 5.47 -18.45
CA PHE A 175 -8.02 5.98 -17.54
C PHE A 175 -7.61 7.31 -16.89
N GLY A 176 -6.35 7.75 -17.07
CA GLY A 176 -5.79 8.98 -16.50
C GLY A 176 -5.02 8.78 -15.19
N ALA A 177 -4.62 7.55 -14.85
CA ALA A 177 -3.83 7.30 -13.65
C ALA A 177 -2.37 7.77 -13.83
N CYS A 178 -1.83 8.42 -12.81
CA CYS A 178 -0.43 8.81 -12.68
C CYS A 178 0.07 8.35 -11.32
N ALA A 179 1.31 7.89 -11.21
CA ALA A 179 1.87 7.41 -9.97
C ALA A 179 3.24 8.02 -9.71
N ILE A 180 3.49 8.36 -8.44
CA ILE A 180 4.81 8.68 -7.89
C ILE A 180 5.06 7.63 -6.82
N LEU A 181 6.15 6.88 -7.00
CA LEU A 181 6.55 5.80 -6.11
C LEU A 181 7.90 6.20 -5.50
N SER A 182 8.01 6.16 -4.17
CA SER A 182 9.30 6.25 -3.47
C SER A 182 9.59 4.94 -2.77
N PHE A 183 10.87 4.62 -2.63
CA PHE A 183 11.37 3.50 -1.85
C PHE A 183 12.85 3.78 -1.51
N GLN A 184 13.34 3.20 -0.43
CA GLN A 184 14.71 3.43 0.03
C GLN A 184 15.74 2.55 -0.69
N THR A 185 15.47 1.25 -0.84
CA THR A 185 16.44 0.30 -1.40
C THR A 185 15.81 -0.64 -2.42
N ILE A 186 16.58 -0.99 -3.46
CA ILE A 186 16.13 -1.99 -4.45
C ILE A 186 15.98 -3.38 -3.82
N GLY A 187 16.75 -3.66 -2.75
CA GLY A 187 16.67 -4.91 -1.99
C GLY A 187 15.29 -5.12 -1.36
N GLN A 188 14.75 -4.09 -0.68
CA GLN A 188 13.41 -4.15 -0.10
C GLN A 188 12.33 -4.33 -1.18
N MET A 189 12.46 -3.63 -2.32
CA MET A 189 11.54 -3.78 -3.45
C MET A 189 11.54 -5.21 -4.00
N ARG A 190 12.71 -5.81 -4.21
CA ARG A 190 12.84 -7.19 -4.70
C ARG A 190 12.35 -8.21 -3.67
N ALA A 191 12.56 -7.97 -2.38
CA ALA A 191 12.03 -8.83 -1.33
C ALA A 191 10.50 -8.80 -1.28
N HIS A 192 9.89 -7.63 -1.49
CA HIS A 192 8.44 -7.44 -1.39
C HIS A 192 7.67 -7.90 -2.63
N TYR A 193 8.14 -7.51 -3.82
CA TYR A 193 7.46 -7.83 -5.09
C TYR A 193 8.01 -9.06 -5.81
N GLY A 194 9.16 -9.57 -5.38
CA GLY A 194 9.98 -10.51 -6.14
C GLY A 194 10.87 -9.79 -7.16
N PRO A 195 11.95 -10.42 -7.66
CA PRO A 195 12.85 -9.81 -8.64
C PRO A 195 12.13 -9.34 -9.90
N ASP A 196 11.34 -10.22 -10.53
CA ASP A 196 10.63 -9.90 -11.78
C ASP A 196 9.49 -8.89 -11.56
N GLY A 197 8.80 -8.98 -10.43
CA GLY A 197 7.71 -8.07 -10.08
C GLY A 197 8.21 -6.65 -9.83
N ALA A 198 9.34 -6.51 -9.12
CA ALA A 198 9.98 -5.22 -8.91
C ALA A 198 10.45 -4.62 -10.23
N GLU A 199 11.08 -5.41 -11.10
CA GLU A 199 11.55 -4.94 -12.40
C GLU A 199 10.40 -4.48 -13.29
N ALA A 200 9.32 -5.26 -13.39
CA ALA A 200 8.13 -4.89 -14.16
C ALA A 200 7.48 -3.58 -13.65
N LEU A 201 7.41 -3.43 -12.32
CA LEU A 201 6.81 -2.26 -11.68
C LEU A 201 7.64 -1.00 -11.87
N LEU A 202 8.96 -1.08 -11.63
CA LEU A 202 9.90 0.04 -11.81
C LEU A 202 10.14 0.36 -13.30
N GLY A 203 9.99 -0.62 -14.18
CA GLY A 203 10.00 -0.47 -15.63
C GLY A 203 8.84 0.38 -16.15
N CYS A 204 7.68 0.36 -15.50
CA CYS A 204 6.55 1.23 -15.85
C CYS A 204 6.79 2.72 -15.52
N CYS A 205 7.78 3.02 -14.67
CA CYS A 205 8.08 4.38 -14.24
C CYS A 205 9.14 5.02 -15.15
N ASN A 206 8.72 5.75 -16.17
CA ASN A 206 9.66 6.30 -17.15
C ASN A 206 10.51 7.45 -16.60
N THR A 207 9.97 8.23 -15.67
CA THR A 207 10.74 9.27 -14.96
C THR A 207 11.32 8.69 -13.68
N LYS A 208 12.63 8.85 -13.50
CA LYS A 208 13.33 8.34 -12.32
C LYS A 208 14.18 9.44 -11.69
N LEU A 209 14.08 9.59 -10.38
CA LEU A 209 14.91 10.48 -9.59
C LEU A 209 15.73 9.64 -8.61
N PHE A 210 17.04 9.67 -8.77
CA PHE A 210 17.99 8.99 -7.92
C PHE A 210 18.56 9.99 -6.92
N LEU A 211 18.23 9.83 -5.64
CA LEU A 211 18.80 10.62 -4.55
C LEU A 211 20.02 9.91 -3.96
N GLN A 212 20.53 10.43 -2.85
CA GLN A 212 21.62 9.79 -2.11
C GLN A 212 21.25 8.35 -1.75
N MET A 213 22.11 7.41 -2.13
CA MET A 213 21.98 5.98 -1.81
C MET A 213 23.16 5.51 -0.97
N SER A 214 22.90 4.65 0.01
CA SER A 214 23.92 4.10 0.91
C SER A 214 24.39 2.70 0.53
N ASP A 215 23.50 1.86 0.00
CA ASP A 215 23.81 0.46 -0.30
C ASP A 215 24.41 0.29 -1.70
N HIS A 216 25.27 -0.71 -1.86
CA HIS A 216 25.94 -1.00 -3.14
C HIS A 216 24.95 -1.46 -4.21
N ALA A 217 24.02 -2.36 -3.86
CA ALA A 217 23.08 -2.95 -4.82
C ALA A 217 22.17 -1.90 -5.49
N SER A 218 21.66 -0.93 -4.74
CA SER A 218 20.84 0.16 -5.29
C SER A 218 21.67 1.13 -6.12
N ARG A 219 22.93 1.40 -5.74
CA ARG A 219 23.83 2.26 -6.52
C ARG A 219 24.21 1.61 -7.86
N GLU A 220 24.51 0.32 -7.87
CA GLU A 220 24.79 -0.43 -9.10
C GLU A 220 23.55 -0.46 -10.02
N TRP A 221 22.38 -0.75 -9.45
CA TRP A 221 21.11 -0.72 -10.19
C TRP A 221 20.81 0.67 -10.77
N ALA A 222 21.03 1.73 -9.99
CA ALA A 222 20.83 3.11 -10.44
C ALA A 222 21.83 3.49 -11.54
N ALA A 223 23.12 3.19 -11.39
CA ALA A 223 24.13 3.45 -12.41
C ALA A 223 23.82 2.71 -13.72
N ALA A 224 23.39 1.45 -13.64
CA ALA A 224 22.94 0.69 -14.81
C ALA A 224 21.70 1.33 -15.47
N THR A 225 20.74 1.82 -14.67
CA THR A 225 19.52 2.47 -15.16
C THR A 225 19.80 3.84 -15.81
N LEU A 226 20.78 4.58 -15.29
CA LEU A 226 21.24 5.84 -15.86
C LEU A 226 21.97 5.66 -17.20
N GLY A 227 22.39 4.44 -17.50
CA GLY A 227 22.96 4.04 -18.78
C GLY A 227 24.45 4.34 -18.92
N SER A 228 24.96 4.04 -20.11
CA SER A 228 26.36 4.25 -20.48
C SER A 228 26.47 5.19 -21.68
N VAL A 229 27.58 5.90 -21.76
CA VAL A 229 27.95 6.80 -22.85
C VAL A 229 29.21 6.27 -23.53
N GLU A 230 29.25 6.34 -24.85
CA GLU A 230 30.46 6.08 -25.62
C GLU A 230 31.34 7.33 -25.59
N VAL A 231 32.57 7.18 -25.12
CA VAL A 231 33.53 8.28 -24.99
C VAL A 231 34.74 7.97 -25.85
N GLU A 232 35.15 8.94 -26.66
CA GLU A 232 36.42 8.91 -27.37
C GLU A 232 37.50 9.50 -26.47
N ILE A 233 38.51 8.70 -26.12
CA ILE A 233 39.61 9.10 -25.26
C ILE A 233 40.85 9.30 -26.12
N PRO A 234 41.26 10.56 -26.35
CA PRO A 234 42.52 10.85 -27.02
C PRO A 234 43.67 10.53 -26.06
N THR A 235 44.53 9.60 -26.44
CA THR A 235 45.76 9.26 -25.75
C THR A 235 46.93 9.86 -26.50
N LEU A 236 47.66 10.78 -25.85
CA LEU A 236 48.89 11.35 -26.36
C LEU A 236 50.07 10.59 -25.74
N ALA A 237 50.78 9.82 -26.56
CA ALA A 237 52.05 9.20 -26.17
C ALA A 237 53.21 10.07 -26.69
N GLU A 238 54.10 10.48 -25.80
CA GLU A 238 55.34 11.18 -26.15
C GLU A 238 56.52 10.25 -25.90
N MET A 239 57.22 9.87 -26.96
CA MET A 239 58.44 9.07 -26.90
C MET A 239 59.63 9.94 -27.28
N PHE A 240 60.73 9.81 -26.55
CA PHE A 240 61.97 10.51 -26.88
C PHE A 240 62.85 9.58 -27.73
N ASP A 241 63.30 10.09 -28.88
CA ASP A 241 64.27 9.36 -29.70
C ASP A 241 65.61 9.26 -28.95
N PRO A 242 66.10 8.04 -28.61
CA PRO A 242 67.34 7.86 -27.87
C PRO A 242 68.59 8.43 -28.56
N LYS A 243 68.54 8.63 -29.88
CA LYS A 243 69.69 9.10 -30.68
C LYS A 243 69.67 10.60 -30.96
N THR A 244 68.48 11.19 -31.09
CA THR A 244 68.34 12.61 -31.48
C THR A 244 67.78 13.50 -30.37
N GLY A 245 67.30 12.92 -29.27
CA GLY A 245 66.69 13.63 -28.14
C GLY A 245 65.39 14.35 -28.48
N LYS A 246 64.88 14.20 -29.71
CA LYS A 246 63.66 14.86 -30.17
C LYS A 246 62.43 14.12 -29.66
N PRO A 247 61.40 14.84 -29.18
CA PRO A 247 60.13 14.23 -28.83
C PRO A 247 59.36 13.84 -30.09
N GLN A 248 58.98 12.56 -30.19
CA GLN A 248 57.98 12.06 -31.11
C GLN A 248 56.64 11.92 -30.38
N ARG A 249 55.60 12.55 -30.93
CA ARG A 249 54.25 12.52 -30.36
C ARG A 249 53.35 11.67 -31.23
N THR A 250 52.73 10.67 -30.64
CA THR A 250 51.71 9.85 -31.27
C THR A 250 50.38 10.13 -30.58
N LEU A 251 49.39 10.59 -31.35
CA LEU A 251 48.01 10.72 -30.89
C LEU A 251 47.22 9.52 -31.38
N SER A 252 46.69 8.73 -30.45
CA SER A 252 45.72 7.68 -30.72
C SER A 252 44.39 8.03 -30.07
N THR A 253 43.28 7.60 -30.68
CA THR A 253 41.95 7.77 -30.10
C THR A 253 41.36 6.37 -29.89
N THR A 254 40.94 6.09 -28.66
CA THR A 254 40.28 4.84 -28.30
C THR A 254 38.83 5.13 -27.93
N ARG A 255 37.89 4.35 -28.46
CA ARG A 255 36.47 4.41 -28.07
C ARG A 255 36.22 3.46 -26.92
N GLU A 256 35.67 3.97 -25.84
CA GLU A 256 35.31 3.18 -24.65
C GLU A 256 33.86 3.46 -24.26
N LEU A 257 33.12 2.41 -23.90
CA LEU A 257 31.82 2.54 -23.27
C LEU A 257 32.02 2.75 -21.77
N ARG A 258 31.57 3.89 -21.22
CA ARG A 258 31.67 4.22 -19.79
C ARG A 258 30.30 4.51 -19.21
N ALA A 259 30.10 4.22 -17.92
CA ALA A 259 28.87 4.59 -17.23
C ALA A 259 28.65 6.11 -17.29
N SER A 260 27.42 6.54 -17.57
CA SER A 260 27.05 7.95 -17.61
C SER A 260 27.25 8.63 -16.24
N VAL A 261 26.94 7.88 -15.18
CA VAL A 261 27.19 8.24 -13.79
C VAL A 261 27.85 7.05 -13.11
N LEU A 262 28.99 7.28 -12.45
CA LEU A 262 29.67 6.24 -11.70
C LEU A 262 28.87 5.86 -10.45
N GLU A 263 28.94 4.59 -10.08
CA GLU A 263 28.34 4.04 -8.85
C GLU A 263 28.81 4.80 -7.59
N SER A 264 30.05 5.27 -7.59
CA SER A 264 30.64 6.10 -6.54
C SER A 264 30.00 7.48 -6.42
N ASP A 265 29.58 8.07 -7.55
CA ASP A 265 29.05 9.44 -7.62
C ASP A 265 27.63 9.53 -7.07
N LEU A 266 26.96 8.39 -6.92
CA LEU A 266 25.64 8.27 -6.27
C LEU A 266 25.70 8.46 -4.75
N ARG A 267 26.91 8.61 -4.17
CA ARG A 267 27.11 9.13 -2.80
C ARG A 267 26.95 10.64 -2.79
N LEU A 268 25.73 11.09 -3.04
CA LEU A 268 25.40 12.50 -3.22
C LEU A 268 25.26 13.25 -1.89
N PRO A 269 25.54 14.57 -1.86
CA PRO A 269 25.13 15.43 -0.76
C PRO A 269 23.61 15.45 -0.57
N LYS A 270 23.17 15.83 0.64
CA LYS A 270 21.73 15.98 0.94
C LYS A 270 21.03 16.86 -0.09
N HIS A 271 19.81 16.45 -0.47
CA HIS A 271 18.95 17.12 -1.45
C HIS A 271 19.53 17.24 -2.86
N THR A 272 20.57 16.47 -3.21
CA THR A 272 21.08 16.39 -4.59
C THR A 272 20.66 15.06 -5.20
N GLY A 273 20.35 15.05 -6.49
CA GLY A 273 19.91 13.84 -7.20
C GLY A 273 20.25 13.86 -8.69
N TYR A 274 20.10 12.71 -9.33
CA TYR A 274 20.11 12.57 -10.78
C TYR A 274 18.70 12.32 -11.29
N LEU A 275 18.22 13.18 -12.19
CA LEU A 275 16.91 13.10 -12.81
C LEU A 275 17.03 12.54 -14.22
N LEU A 276 16.32 11.45 -14.46
CA LEU A 276 16.13 10.84 -15.77
C LEU A 276 14.69 11.11 -16.23
N LEU A 277 14.56 11.83 -17.33
CA LEU A 277 13.28 12.14 -17.98
C LEU A 277 12.98 11.14 -19.11
N PRO A 278 11.71 10.97 -19.49
CA PRO A 278 11.30 9.95 -20.47
C PRO A 278 11.55 10.33 -21.92
N ASP A 279 11.97 11.57 -22.17
CA ASP A 279 12.05 12.22 -23.49
C ASP A 279 13.41 12.04 -24.18
N GLY A 280 14.24 11.12 -23.69
CA GLY A 280 15.57 10.85 -24.25
C GLY A 280 16.58 11.96 -23.99
N LEU A 281 16.26 12.93 -23.13
CA LEU A 281 17.21 13.94 -22.67
C LEU A 281 18.30 13.29 -21.80
N PRO A 282 19.52 13.86 -21.80
CA PRO A 282 20.58 13.38 -20.93
C PRO A 282 20.20 13.50 -19.47
N VAL A 283 20.78 12.63 -18.64
CA VAL A 283 20.60 12.67 -17.19
C VAL A 283 21.05 14.03 -16.64
N ALA A 284 20.18 14.66 -15.85
CA ALA A 284 20.47 15.95 -15.24
C ALA A 284 20.78 15.79 -13.75
N ARG A 285 21.89 16.37 -13.28
CA ARG A 285 22.14 16.51 -11.85
C ARG A 285 21.33 17.70 -11.33
N ILE A 286 20.44 17.44 -10.37
CA ILE A 286 19.52 18.43 -9.79
C ILE A 286 19.75 18.62 -8.29
N LYS A 287 19.29 19.76 -7.77
CA LYS A 287 19.22 20.05 -6.34
C LYS A 287 17.79 20.38 -5.96
N LEU A 288 17.27 19.69 -4.95
CA LEU A 288 15.96 19.93 -4.39
C LEU A 288 16.02 21.07 -3.37
N THR A 289 15.03 21.95 -3.40
CA THR A 289 14.85 23.02 -2.42
C THR A 289 13.47 22.93 -1.77
N ASN A 290 13.37 23.38 -0.52
CA ASN A 290 12.12 23.47 0.23
C ASN A 290 11.49 24.87 0.14
N ASP A 291 11.97 25.74 -0.76
CA ASP A 291 11.50 27.11 -0.92
C ASP A 291 9.98 27.18 -1.11
N HIS A 292 9.42 26.22 -1.85
CA HIS A 292 7.98 26.13 -2.08
C HIS A 292 7.18 25.81 -0.80
N ILE A 293 7.78 25.08 0.16
CA ILE A 293 7.17 24.77 1.46
C ILE A 293 7.24 26.02 2.33
N ILE A 294 8.41 26.66 2.39
CA ILE A 294 8.64 27.89 3.16
C ILE A 294 7.67 28.99 2.69
N ALA A 295 7.53 29.17 1.37
CA ALA A 295 6.63 30.15 0.78
C ALA A 295 5.15 29.91 1.09
N ARG A 296 4.74 28.67 1.38
CA ARG A 296 3.35 28.33 1.77
C ARG A 296 3.05 28.65 3.23
N GLY A 297 4.07 28.84 4.06
CA GLY A 297 3.94 29.15 5.48
C GLY A 297 3.57 27.92 6.33
N LEU A 298 3.07 28.19 7.54
CA LEU A 298 2.70 27.15 8.51
C LEU A 298 1.54 26.27 8.01
N ALA A 299 1.53 25.03 8.47
CA ALA A 299 0.44 24.09 8.19
C ALA A 299 -0.90 24.66 8.66
N ARG A 300 -1.92 24.60 7.79
CA ARG A 300 -3.27 25.11 8.08
C ARG A 300 -4.16 24.13 8.81
N GLN A 301 -3.73 22.88 8.90
CA GLN A 301 -4.44 21.78 9.52
C GLN A 301 -3.48 21.05 10.47
N PRO A 302 -3.97 20.53 11.60
CA PRO A 302 -3.17 19.67 12.47
C PRO A 302 -2.75 18.42 11.70
N ASP A 303 -1.62 17.84 12.10
CA ASP A 303 -1.08 16.59 11.58
C ASP A 303 -1.95 15.38 11.95
N PHE A 304 -2.51 15.38 13.15
CA PHE A 304 -3.34 14.31 13.67
C PHE A 304 -4.47 14.85 14.57
N ILE A 305 -5.68 14.36 14.33
CA ILE A 305 -6.84 14.58 15.20
C ILE A 305 -7.26 13.21 15.74
N PRO A 306 -7.11 12.94 17.05
CA PRO A 306 -7.56 11.69 17.65
C PRO A 306 -9.06 11.46 17.39
N ALA A 307 -9.41 10.23 16.99
CA ALA A 307 -10.80 9.82 16.89
C ALA A 307 -11.37 9.49 18.27
N ASP A 308 -12.67 9.74 18.46
CA ASP A 308 -13.38 9.27 19.65
C ASP A 308 -13.61 7.76 19.55
N VAL A 309 -13.13 7.01 20.54
CA VAL A 309 -13.22 5.54 20.58
C VAL A 309 -14.68 5.08 20.69
N SER A 310 -15.55 5.86 21.34
CA SER A 310 -16.97 5.52 21.48
C SER A 310 -17.70 5.51 20.12
N GLU A 311 -17.25 6.30 19.16
CA GLU A 311 -17.81 6.34 17.79
C GLU A 311 -17.39 5.13 16.93
N THR A 312 -16.44 4.31 17.40
CA THR A 312 -15.93 3.15 16.66
C THR A 312 -16.81 1.91 16.86
N LEU A 313 -16.66 0.95 15.96
CA LEU A 313 -17.30 -0.36 16.10
C LEU A 313 -16.82 -1.12 17.35
N TRP A 314 -15.57 -0.88 17.79
CA TRP A 314 -15.04 -1.39 19.05
C TRP A 314 -15.73 -0.78 20.27
N GLY A 315 -15.89 0.54 20.32
CA GLY A 315 -16.58 1.22 21.42
C GLY A 315 -18.00 0.68 21.61
N GLY A 316 -18.75 0.52 20.51
CA GLY A 316 -20.09 -0.08 20.56
C GLY A 316 -20.13 -1.55 21.02
N LEU A 317 -19.07 -2.32 20.80
CA LEU A 317 -18.96 -3.69 21.34
C LEU A 317 -18.73 -3.68 22.85
N GLN A 318 -17.90 -2.76 23.36
CA GLN A 318 -17.66 -2.61 24.80
C GLN A 318 -18.95 -2.20 25.53
N GLU A 319 -19.69 -1.22 25.01
CA GLU A 319 -20.99 -0.81 25.56
C GLU A 319 -21.99 -1.98 25.61
N ALA A 320 -22.06 -2.78 24.53
CA ALA A 320 -22.95 -3.94 24.48
C ALA A 320 -22.55 -5.02 25.50
N GLN A 321 -21.25 -5.24 25.69
CA GLN A 321 -20.73 -6.21 26.65
C GLN A 321 -20.98 -5.76 28.09
N GLU A 322 -20.74 -4.49 28.40
CA GLU A 322 -21.04 -3.88 29.71
C GLU A 322 -22.54 -3.95 30.02
N ALA A 323 -23.41 -3.64 29.05
CA ALA A 323 -24.85 -3.76 29.20
C ALA A 323 -25.31 -5.21 29.42
N GLN A 324 -24.58 -6.20 28.90
CA GLN A 324 -24.86 -7.61 29.12
C GLN A 324 -24.40 -8.11 30.48
N LEU A 325 -23.23 -7.64 30.95
CA LEU A 325 -22.73 -7.85 32.32
C LEU A 325 -23.65 -7.23 33.37
N ALA A 326 -24.17 -6.03 33.10
CA ALA A 326 -25.14 -5.35 33.97
C ALA A 326 -26.51 -6.07 34.05
N LYS A 327 -26.84 -6.92 33.07
CA LYS A 327 -28.06 -7.75 33.05
C LYS A 327 -27.86 -9.16 33.60
N ALA A 328 -26.62 -9.56 33.93
CA ALA A 328 -26.37 -10.86 34.54
C ALA A 328 -26.87 -10.83 36.00
N PRO A 329 -27.72 -11.79 36.44
CA PRO A 329 -28.15 -11.84 37.83
C PRO A 329 -26.94 -12.05 38.74
N GLU A 330 -26.89 -11.33 39.86
CA GLU A 330 -25.89 -11.55 40.91
C GLU A 330 -25.80 -13.04 41.23
N ARG A 331 -24.59 -13.60 41.19
CA ARG A 331 -24.36 -14.99 41.60
C ARG A 331 -24.87 -15.15 43.03
N PRO A 332 -25.66 -16.19 43.36
CA PRO A 332 -26.04 -16.42 44.75
C PRO A 332 -24.77 -16.60 45.57
N ALA A 333 -24.64 -15.83 46.65
CA ALA A 333 -23.56 -15.95 47.60
C ALA A 333 -23.43 -17.42 48.01
N GLN A 334 -22.33 -18.07 47.60
CA GLN A 334 -22.04 -19.42 48.03
C GLN A 334 -21.91 -19.40 49.55
N GLY A 335 -22.82 -20.12 50.19
CA GLY A 335 -22.93 -20.21 51.64
C GLY A 335 -21.60 -20.55 52.28
N THR A 336 -21.32 -19.84 53.36
CA THR A 336 -20.24 -20.11 54.30
C THR A 336 -20.34 -21.56 54.75
N ILE A 337 -19.44 -22.42 54.26
CA ILE A 337 -19.27 -23.76 54.83
C ILE A 337 -18.63 -23.56 56.20
N LEU A 338 -19.42 -23.75 57.25
CA LEU A 338 -18.95 -23.89 58.63
C LEU A 338 -17.89 -25.01 58.67
N GLY A 339 -16.68 -24.65 59.09
CA GLY A 339 -15.61 -25.62 59.33
C GLY A 339 -15.96 -26.61 60.44
N PRO A 340 -15.34 -27.80 60.47
CA PRO A 340 -15.58 -28.77 61.52
C PRO A 340 -15.03 -28.23 62.85
N GLY A 341 -15.88 -28.16 63.87
CA GLY A 341 -15.48 -27.92 65.24
C GLY A 341 -14.70 -29.10 65.83
N PRO A 342 -13.89 -28.89 66.87
CA PRO A 342 -13.03 -29.93 67.42
C PRO A 342 -13.79 -30.79 68.43
N VAL A 343 -13.83 -32.11 68.21
CA VAL A 343 -13.53 -33.19 69.20
C VAL A 343 -13.10 -34.42 68.41
#